data_AF-A0A1J3D454-F1
#
_entry.id   AF-A0A1J3D454-F1
#
_cell.length_a   1.000
_cell.length_b   1.000
_cell.length_c   1.000
_cell.angle_alpha   90.00
_cell.angle_beta   90.00
_cell.angle_gamma   90.00
#
_symmetry.space_group_name_H-M   'P 1'
#
loop_
_entity.id
_entity.type
_entity.pdbx_description
1 polymer ?
#
loop_
_entity_poly.entity_id
_entity_poly.type
_entity_poly.pdbx_seq_one_letter_code
_entity_poly.pdbx_strand_id
1 'polypeptide(L)'
;VGEQKTKPTQRSIRELRGLGLTPNIIACRSTKVLEDNVKAKLSRFCYVPIQNIFSLNDVHNIWHIPLLLRDQKAHEAISKVLNLAGIAKEPSLEKWASMVEISDSLHVPVRIAVVGKYTDLSDSYLSVLKALLHASVAFRKKLVVDLVPSCDLEKTTKKENSHAYKTAWKLLKGADGVLLPGGFGDRGVEGKILA
;
A
#
# COMPACT_ATOMS: atom_id res chain seq x y z
N VAL A 1 9.78 25.26 2.88
CA VAL A 1 8.42 25.80 2.69
C VAL A 1 7.43 24.68 2.97
N GLY A 2 6.96 24.55 4.22
CA GLY A 2 6.24 23.38 4.75
C GLY A 2 4.72 23.50 4.77
N GLU A 3 4.14 24.47 4.06
CA GLU A 3 2.69 24.73 4.06
C GLU A 3 1.95 23.73 3.16
N GLN A 4 0.86 23.16 3.66
CA GLN A 4 0.00 22.24 2.91
C GLN A 4 -0.84 23.00 1.88
N LYS A 5 -0.55 22.77 0.59
CA LYS A 5 -1.23 23.47 -0.51
C LYS A 5 -2.52 22.75 -0.95
N THR A 6 -3.62 23.50 -1.03
CA THR A 6 -4.96 22.98 -1.39
C THR A 6 -5.37 23.22 -2.85
N LYS A 7 -4.59 23.97 -3.63
CA LYS A 7 -4.95 24.36 -5.00
C LYS A 7 -5.24 23.18 -5.95
N PRO A 8 -4.47 22.06 -5.94
CA PRO A 8 -4.75 20.93 -6.81
C PRO A 8 -6.15 20.35 -6.56
N THR A 9 -6.51 20.11 -5.29
CA THR A 9 -7.83 19.60 -4.90
C THR A 9 -8.97 20.53 -5.33
N GLN A 10 -8.80 21.85 -5.18
CA GLN A 10 -9.78 22.84 -5.61
C GLN A 10 -10.02 22.80 -7.13
N ARG A 11 -8.96 22.61 -7.92
CA ARG A 11 -9.06 22.48 -9.38
C ARG A 11 -9.81 21.21 -9.77
N SER A 12 -9.47 20.06 -9.18
CA SER A 12 -10.14 18.78 -9.46
C SER A 12 -11.64 18.83 -9.14
N ILE A 13 -12.03 19.48 -8.04
CA ILE A 13 -13.44 19.60 -7.66
C ILE A 13 -14.19 20.58 -8.57
N ARG A 14 -13.54 21.64 -9.04
CA ARG A 14 -14.14 22.55 -10.04
C ARG A 14 -14.37 21.81 -11.37
N GLU A 15 -13.42 20.99 -11.80
CA GLU A 15 -13.54 20.18 -13.01
C GLU A 15 -14.65 19.13 -12.88
N LEU A 16 -14.68 18.40 -11.76
CA LEU A 16 -15.75 17.44 -11.45
C LEU A 16 -17.15 18.09 -11.50
N ARG A 17 -17.29 19.31 -10.95
CA ARG A 17 -18.52 20.09 -11.03
C ARG A 17 -18.84 20.59 -12.43
N GLY A 18 -17.83 20.93 -13.23
CA GLY A 18 -17.99 21.27 -14.65
C GLY A 18 -18.57 20.11 -15.46
N LEU A 19 -18.34 18.87 -15.02
CA LEU A 19 -18.95 17.66 -15.57
C LEU A 19 -20.33 17.33 -14.98
N GLY A 20 -20.88 18.19 -14.10
CA GLY A 20 -22.18 18.01 -13.47
C GLY A 20 -22.19 17.16 -12.20
N LEU A 21 -21.03 16.73 -11.69
CA LEU A 21 -20.92 15.91 -10.48
C LEU A 21 -20.52 16.77 -9.27
N THR A 22 -21.25 16.59 -8.16
CA THR A 22 -20.97 17.31 -6.90
C THR A 22 -20.53 16.31 -5.82
N PRO A 23 -19.32 16.45 -5.25
CA PRO A 23 -18.84 15.51 -4.24
C PRO A 23 -19.52 15.78 -2.90
N ASN A 24 -20.08 14.75 -2.26
CA ASN A 24 -20.58 14.86 -0.89
C ASN A 24 -19.48 14.71 0.17
N ILE A 25 -18.39 14.02 -0.20
CA ILE A 25 -17.27 13.66 0.67
C ILE A 25 -15.97 13.90 -0.10
N ILE A 26 -14.94 14.38 0.60
CA ILE A 26 -13.60 14.58 0.04
C ILE A 26 -12.61 13.80 0.89
N ALA A 27 -11.89 12.87 0.27
CA ALA A 27 -10.75 12.19 0.88
C ALA A 27 -9.45 12.79 0.32
N CYS A 28 -8.67 13.43 1.17
CA CYS A 28 -7.43 14.10 0.79
C CYS A 28 -6.24 13.27 1.26
N ARG A 29 -5.47 12.74 0.30
CA ARG A 29 -4.22 12.03 0.60
C ARG A 29 -3.05 13.00 0.75
N SER A 30 -2.27 12.86 1.81
CA SER A 30 -1.09 13.69 2.11
C SER A 30 -0.02 12.89 2.85
N THR A 31 1.19 13.43 2.98
CA THR A 31 2.25 12.77 3.77
C THR A 31 2.03 12.94 5.28
N LYS A 32 1.49 14.09 5.69
CA LYS A 32 1.15 14.42 7.08
C LYS A 32 -0.37 14.61 7.22
N VAL A 33 -0.85 14.55 8.46
CA VAL A 33 -2.25 14.87 8.79
C VAL A 33 -2.59 16.28 8.34
N LEU A 34 -3.78 16.47 7.80
CA LEU A 34 -4.25 17.79 7.37
C LEU A 34 -4.53 18.69 8.57
N GLU A 35 -3.99 19.90 8.52
CA GLU A 35 -4.28 20.94 9.50
C GLU A 35 -5.74 21.42 9.40
N ASP A 36 -6.31 21.88 10.51
CA ASP A 36 -7.71 22.31 10.54
C ASP A 36 -7.96 23.56 9.67
N ASN A 37 -6.96 24.44 9.55
CA ASN A 37 -6.99 25.59 8.65
C ASN A 37 -7.18 25.17 7.17
N VAL A 38 -6.55 24.06 6.77
CA VAL A 38 -6.55 23.48 5.43
C VAL A 38 -7.90 22.83 5.17
N LYS A 39 -8.44 22.09 6.15
CA LYS A 39 -9.81 21.54 6.08
C LYS A 39 -10.87 22.64 5.97
N ALA A 40 -10.76 23.71 6.76
CA ALA A 40 -11.68 24.85 6.68
C ALA A 40 -11.61 25.54 5.31
N LYS A 41 -10.39 25.72 4.77
CA LYS A 41 -10.18 26.25 3.43
C LYS A 41 -10.83 25.36 2.37
N LEU A 42 -10.60 24.05 2.44
CA LEU A 42 -11.21 23.09 1.52
C LEU A 42 -12.73 23.12 1.61
N SER A 43 -13.30 23.17 2.82
CA SER A 43 -14.75 23.28 3.02
C SER A 43 -15.34 24.50 2.33
N ARG A 44 -14.72 25.68 2.52
CA ARG A 44 -15.19 26.94 1.91
C ARG A 44 -15.10 26.94 0.38
N PHE A 45 -14.01 26.44 -0.19
CA PHE A 45 -13.81 26.47 -1.65
C PHE A 45 -14.55 25.34 -2.39
N CYS A 46 -14.73 24.21 -1.73
CA CYS A 46 -15.31 23.01 -2.33
C CYS A 46 -16.79 22.83 -2.00
N TYR A 47 -17.34 23.62 -1.07
CA TYR A 47 -18.74 23.55 -0.61
C TYR A 47 -19.12 22.19 -0.01
N VAL A 48 -18.16 21.58 0.71
CA VAL A 48 -18.35 20.32 1.41
C VAL A 48 -18.21 20.57 2.91
N PRO A 49 -19.11 20.06 3.78
CA PRO A 49 -18.99 20.23 5.22
C PRO A 49 -17.64 19.73 5.74
N ILE A 50 -17.05 20.42 6.73
CA ILE A 50 -15.74 20.04 7.31
C ILE A 50 -15.73 18.57 7.78
N GLN A 51 -16.84 18.11 8.37
CA GLN A 51 -16.99 16.71 8.84
C GLN A 51 -16.94 15.65 7.71
N ASN A 52 -17.10 16.07 6.45
CA ASN A 52 -17.05 15.21 5.27
C ASN A 52 -15.68 15.31 4.54
N ILE A 53 -14.68 15.96 5.16
CA ILE A 53 -13.33 16.10 4.61
C ILE A 53 -12.38 15.23 5.44
N PHE A 54 -11.94 14.12 4.85
CA PHE A 54 -11.07 13.15 5.51
C PHE A 54 -9.61 13.35 5.13
N SER A 55 -8.74 13.30 6.14
CA SER A 55 -7.29 13.29 6.00
C SER A 55 -6.80 11.86 5.88
N LEU A 56 -6.29 11.45 4.73
CA LEU A 56 -5.65 10.16 4.52
C LEU A 56 -4.13 10.36 4.45
N ASN A 57 -3.48 10.44 5.61
CA ASN A 57 -2.02 10.54 5.64
C ASN A 57 -1.36 9.20 5.26
N ASP A 58 -0.11 9.25 4.82
CA ASP A 58 0.67 8.03 4.62
C ASP A 58 0.81 7.29 5.97
N VAL A 59 0.56 5.98 5.92
CA VAL A 59 0.60 5.06 7.06
C VAL A 59 1.57 3.92 6.77
N HIS A 60 2.11 3.30 7.81
CA HIS A 60 3.06 2.19 7.68
C HIS A 60 2.43 0.94 7.07
N ASN A 61 1.15 0.72 7.36
CA ASN A 61 0.43 -0.48 6.94
C ASN A 61 -1.00 -0.19 6.50
N ILE A 62 -1.50 -0.98 5.55
CA ILE A 62 -2.85 -0.85 5.00
C ILE A 62 -3.94 -1.07 6.05
N TRP A 63 -3.64 -1.84 7.11
CA TRP A 63 -4.59 -2.12 8.19
C TRP A 63 -4.89 -0.91 9.08
N HIS A 64 -4.08 0.16 9.03
CA HIS A 64 -4.38 1.41 9.73
C HIS A 64 -5.49 2.22 9.06
N ILE A 65 -5.71 2.04 7.75
CA ILE A 65 -6.64 2.90 7.00
C ILE A 65 -8.06 2.84 7.56
N PRO A 66 -8.66 1.67 7.86
CA PRO A 66 -9.99 1.63 8.47
C PRO A 66 -10.07 2.29 9.84
N LEU A 67 -9.03 2.14 10.67
CA LEU A 67 -8.96 2.76 11.99
C LEU A 67 -8.90 4.29 11.87
N LEU A 68 -8.03 4.79 10.99
CA LEU A 68 -7.88 6.21 10.69
C LEU A 68 -9.17 6.85 10.15
N LEU A 69 -9.97 6.09 9.37
CA LEU A 69 -11.28 6.53 8.90
C LEU A 69 -12.34 6.51 10.00
N ARG A 70 -12.30 5.51 10.90
CA ARG A 70 -13.18 5.44 12.07
C ARG A 70 -12.94 6.63 13.01
N ASP A 71 -11.67 6.94 13.30
CA ASP A 71 -11.30 8.02 14.22
C ASP A 71 -11.74 9.40 13.69
N GLN A 72 -11.87 9.54 12.37
CA GLN A 72 -12.44 10.73 11.71
C GLN A 72 -13.97 10.66 11.49
N LYS A 73 -14.66 9.68 12.08
CA LYS A 73 -16.11 9.47 11.95
C LYS A 73 -16.59 9.37 10.50
N ALA A 74 -15.76 8.81 9.61
CA ALA A 74 -16.09 8.70 8.20
C ALA A 74 -17.35 7.84 7.95
N HIS A 75 -17.55 6.81 8.77
CA HIS A 75 -18.72 5.94 8.72
C HIS A 75 -20.02 6.70 9.05
N GLU A 76 -20.00 7.64 10.00
CA GLU A 76 -21.15 8.49 10.33
C GLU A 76 -21.48 9.43 9.16
N ALA A 77 -20.46 10.06 8.58
CA ALA A 77 -20.61 10.96 7.44
C ALA A 77 -21.16 10.23 6.19
N ILE A 78 -20.65 9.03 5.87
CA ILE A 78 -21.17 8.19 4.78
C ILE A 78 -22.63 7.79 5.07
N SER A 79 -22.93 7.34 6.28
CA SER A 79 -24.29 6.94 6.66
C SER A 79 -25.28 8.10 6.58
N LYS A 80 -24.86 9.32 6.95
CA LYS A 80 -25.67 10.53 6.81
C LYS A 80 -25.93 10.89 5.36
N VAL A 81 -24.91 10.82 4.50
CA VAL A 81 -25.05 11.12 3.06
C VAL A 81 -25.98 10.12 2.37
N LEU A 82 -25.91 8.83 2.75
CA LEU A 82 -26.73 7.76 2.18
C LEU A 82 -28.11 7.60 2.86
N ASN A 83 -28.42 8.43 3.86
CA ASN A 83 -29.65 8.34 4.66
C ASN A 83 -29.84 6.97 5.36
N LEU A 84 -28.73 6.41 5.88
CA LEU A 84 -28.68 5.12 6.58
C LEU A 84 -28.49 5.24 8.09
N ALA A 85 -28.58 6.46 8.65
CA ALA A 85 -28.24 6.73 10.05
C ALA A 85 -29.07 5.92 11.09
N GLY A 86 -30.25 5.42 10.74
CA GLY A 86 -31.07 4.56 11.61
C GLY A 86 -30.80 3.05 11.48
N ILE A 87 -30.01 2.63 10.48
CA ILE A 87 -29.74 1.22 10.16
C ILE A 87 -28.26 0.91 10.39
N ALA A 88 -27.39 1.84 10.01
CA ALA A 88 -25.95 1.69 10.10
C ALA A 88 -25.49 1.73 11.56
N LYS A 89 -24.77 0.68 11.95
CA LYS A 89 -24.06 0.61 13.23
C LYS A 89 -22.60 0.97 13.03
N GLU A 90 -21.93 1.33 14.12
CA GLU A 90 -20.48 1.52 14.10
C GLU A 90 -19.79 0.22 13.62
N PRO A 91 -18.84 0.30 12.67
CA PRO A 91 -18.17 -0.88 12.17
C PRO A 91 -17.30 -1.51 13.27
N SER A 92 -17.49 -2.81 13.50
CA SER A 92 -16.56 -3.56 14.37
C SER A 92 -15.21 -3.71 13.64
N LEU A 93 -14.21 -3.00 14.16
CA LEU A 93 -12.84 -3.00 13.63
C LEU A 93 -11.84 -3.73 14.55
N GLU A 94 -12.32 -4.55 15.48
CA GLU A 94 -11.48 -5.30 16.44
C GLU A 94 -10.43 -6.14 15.73
N LYS A 95 -10.82 -6.84 14.65
CA LYS A 95 -9.89 -7.64 13.83
C LYS A 95 -8.82 -6.76 13.17
N TRP A 96 -9.17 -5.56 12.73
CA TRP A 96 -8.23 -4.63 12.11
C TRP A 96 -7.25 -4.06 13.14
N ALA A 97 -7.74 -3.69 14.32
CA ALA A 97 -6.91 -3.24 15.44
C ALA A 97 -5.92 -4.31 15.86
N SER A 98 -6.37 -5.55 16.03
CA SER A 98 -5.49 -6.69 16.35
C SER A 98 -4.43 -6.93 15.27
N MET A 99 -4.78 -6.84 13.99
CA MET A 99 -3.81 -6.99 12.89
C MET A 99 -2.75 -5.88 12.89
N VAL A 100 -3.13 -4.64 13.20
CA VAL A 100 -2.19 -3.52 13.35
C VAL A 100 -1.20 -3.79 14.48
N GLU A 101 -1.70 -4.14 15.67
CA GLU A 101 -0.88 -4.44 16.85
C GLU A 101 0.10 -5.58 16.59
N ILE A 102 -0.37 -6.67 15.96
CA ILE A 102 0.50 -7.78 15.59
C ILE A 102 1.55 -7.31 14.59
N SER A 103 1.16 -6.56 13.56
CA SER A 103 2.09 -6.13 12.51
C SER A 103 3.19 -5.20 13.00
N ASP A 104 2.87 -4.33 13.96
CA ASP A 104 3.82 -3.35 14.52
C ASP A 104 4.79 -4.01 15.53
N SER A 105 4.40 -5.14 16.14
CA SER A 105 5.20 -5.87 17.14
C SER A 105 6.10 -6.98 16.56
N LEU A 106 6.23 -7.07 15.23
CA LEU A 106 7.03 -8.11 14.58
C LEU A 106 8.53 -7.82 14.61
N HIS A 107 9.28 -8.64 15.34
CA HIS A 107 10.74 -8.49 15.46
C HIS A 107 11.53 -9.61 14.78
N VAL A 108 11.01 -10.84 14.75
CA VAL A 108 11.74 -11.99 14.21
C VAL A 108 11.62 -12.02 12.69
N PRO A 109 12.70 -11.81 11.92
CA PRO A 109 12.62 -11.77 10.47
C PRO A 109 12.40 -13.17 9.88
N VAL A 110 11.74 -13.22 8.72
CA VAL A 110 11.75 -14.36 7.80
C VAL A 110 12.10 -13.83 6.41
N ARG A 111 13.15 -14.39 5.80
CA ARG A 111 13.67 -13.93 4.52
C ARG A 111 13.14 -14.80 3.39
N ILE A 112 12.38 -14.21 2.50
CA ILE A 112 11.83 -14.89 1.32
C ILE A 112 12.44 -14.27 0.07
N ALA A 113 13.14 -15.09 -0.73
CA ALA A 113 13.62 -14.69 -2.04
C ALA A 113 12.51 -14.91 -3.08
N VAL A 114 12.08 -13.84 -3.73
CA VAL A 114 11.10 -13.92 -4.82
C VAL A 114 11.83 -13.78 -6.15
N VAL A 115 11.90 -14.88 -6.91
CA VAL A 115 12.67 -14.92 -8.17
C VAL A 115 11.75 -14.57 -9.33
N GLY A 116 11.89 -13.34 -9.82
CA GLY A 116 10.98 -12.73 -10.78
C GLY A 116 11.67 -12.23 -12.04
N LYS A 117 10.87 -11.96 -13.07
CA LYS A 117 11.31 -11.35 -14.34
C LYS A 117 11.28 -9.82 -14.29
N TYR A 118 10.48 -9.25 -13.40
CA TYR A 118 10.20 -7.81 -13.30
C TYR A 118 10.50 -7.30 -11.89
N THR A 119 11.76 -7.30 -11.51
CA THR A 119 12.20 -6.80 -10.19
C THR A 119 12.12 -5.28 -10.08
N ASP A 120 12.24 -4.57 -11.19
CA ASP A 120 12.23 -3.10 -11.22
C ASP A 120 10.82 -2.51 -11.15
N LEU A 121 9.79 -3.30 -11.49
CA LEU A 121 8.40 -2.92 -11.40
C LEU A 121 7.80 -3.45 -10.09
N SER A 122 7.74 -2.58 -9.07
CA SER A 122 7.16 -2.88 -7.76
C SER A 122 5.76 -3.52 -7.84
N ASP A 123 4.99 -3.17 -8.86
CA ASP A 123 3.59 -3.56 -8.97
C ASP A 123 3.40 -4.96 -9.57
N SER A 124 4.42 -5.50 -10.26
CA SER A 124 4.32 -6.80 -10.95
C SER A 124 4.08 -7.97 -10.00
N TYR A 125 4.51 -7.83 -8.73
CA TYR A 125 4.37 -8.85 -7.71
C TYR A 125 3.55 -8.38 -6.51
N LEU A 126 2.83 -7.26 -6.61
CA LEU A 126 2.14 -6.66 -5.47
C LEU A 126 1.18 -7.64 -4.79
N SER A 127 0.37 -8.37 -5.55
CA SER A 127 -0.57 -9.37 -5.00
C SER A 127 0.14 -10.47 -4.22
N VAL A 128 1.25 -10.97 -4.75
CA VAL A 128 2.09 -12.01 -4.13
C VAL A 128 2.75 -11.49 -2.85
N LEU A 129 3.33 -10.30 -2.90
CA LEU A 129 3.96 -9.66 -1.75
C LEU A 129 2.94 -9.40 -0.63
N LYS A 130 1.71 -9.01 -0.96
CA LYS A 130 0.64 -8.83 0.02
C LYS A 130 0.16 -10.15 0.61
N ALA A 131 0.04 -11.21 -0.19
CA ALA A 131 -0.28 -12.55 0.31
C ALA A 131 0.79 -13.06 1.29
N LEU A 132 2.07 -12.90 0.95
CA LEU A 132 3.19 -13.22 1.85
C LEU A 132 3.14 -12.39 3.14
N LEU A 133 2.83 -11.09 3.02
CA LEU A 133 2.68 -10.22 4.19
C LEU A 133 1.58 -10.75 5.13
N HIS A 134 0.42 -11.12 4.59
CA HIS A 134 -0.67 -11.68 5.39
C HIS A 134 -0.26 -12.98 6.11
N ALA A 135 0.41 -13.89 5.41
CA ALA A 135 0.92 -15.13 6.00
C ALA A 135 1.96 -14.83 7.10
N SER A 136 2.89 -13.91 6.84
CA SER A 136 3.93 -13.55 7.79
C SER A 136 3.37 -12.99 9.10
N VAL A 137 2.33 -12.17 9.03
CA VAL A 137 1.63 -11.62 10.20
C VAL A 137 0.90 -12.71 10.97
N ALA A 138 0.26 -13.65 10.27
CA ALA A 138 -0.38 -14.81 10.90
C ALA A 138 0.62 -15.68 11.69
N PHE A 139 1.85 -15.84 11.19
CA PHE A 139 2.93 -16.56 11.86
C PHE A 139 3.79 -15.70 12.79
N ARG A 140 3.44 -14.42 12.99
CA ARG A 140 4.19 -13.46 13.80
C ARG A 140 5.67 -13.34 13.40
N LYS A 141 5.94 -13.30 12.10
CA LYS A 141 7.28 -13.11 11.53
C LYS A 141 7.32 -11.83 10.69
N LYS A 142 8.39 -11.05 10.84
CA LYS A 142 8.64 -9.86 10.03
C LYS A 142 9.12 -10.29 8.64
N LEU A 143 8.27 -10.11 7.64
CA LEU A 143 8.64 -10.45 6.26
C LEU A 143 9.75 -9.54 5.74
N VAL A 144 10.83 -10.15 5.26
CA VAL A 144 11.89 -9.51 4.47
C VAL A 144 11.85 -10.17 3.10
N VAL A 145 11.54 -9.38 2.07
CA VAL A 145 11.49 -9.89 0.69
C VAL A 145 12.67 -9.39 -0.09
N ASP A 146 13.43 -10.34 -0.63
CA ASP A 146 14.51 -10.09 -1.57
C ASP A 146 14.00 -10.41 -2.99
N LEU A 147 13.83 -9.37 -3.81
CA LEU A 147 13.46 -9.54 -5.22
C LEU A 147 14.71 -9.89 -6.02
N VAL A 148 14.76 -11.12 -6.54
CA VAL A 148 15.90 -11.63 -7.30
C VAL A 148 15.54 -11.70 -8.78
N PRO A 149 16.25 -10.99 -9.67
CA PRO A 149 16.00 -11.09 -11.11
C PRO A 149 16.37 -12.49 -11.59
N SER A 150 15.45 -13.18 -12.25
CA SER A 150 15.70 -14.54 -12.75
C SER A 150 16.85 -14.56 -13.77
N CYS A 151 16.99 -13.53 -14.60
CA CYS A 151 18.08 -13.41 -15.57
C CYS A 151 19.46 -13.34 -14.88
N ASP A 152 19.53 -12.79 -13.67
CA ASP A 152 20.81 -12.65 -12.95
C ASP A 152 21.33 -13.98 -12.42
N LEU A 153 20.49 -15.03 -12.40
CA LEU A 153 20.87 -16.37 -11.98
C LEU A 153 21.45 -17.21 -13.14
N GLU A 154 21.35 -16.72 -14.38
CA GLU A 154 21.78 -17.45 -15.58
C GLU A 154 23.30 -17.43 -15.78
N LYS A 155 23.81 -18.44 -16.51
CA LYS A 155 25.25 -18.57 -16.81
C LYS A 155 25.75 -17.49 -17.77
N THR A 156 24.86 -16.93 -18.58
CA THR A 156 25.10 -15.77 -19.47
C THR A 156 25.51 -14.57 -18.63
N THR A 157 24.70 -14.21 -17.62
CA THR A 157 24.97 -13.09 -16.71
C THR A 157 26.23 -13.30 -15.89
N LYS A 158 26.62 -14.54 -15.58
CA LYS A 158 27.93 -14.81 -14.93
C LYS A 158 29.12 -14.28 -15.75
N LYS A 159 29.03 -14.33 -17.08
CA LYS A 159 30.08 -13.86 -18.01
C LYS A 159 29.98 -12.35 -18.25
N GLU A 160 28.76 -11.83 -18.42
CA GLU A 160 28.51 -10.42 -18.76
C GLU A 160 28.60 -9.50 -17.54
N ASN A 161 28.05 -9.93 -16.40
CA ASN A 161 28.00 -9.18 -15.16
C ASN A 161 28.17 -10.10 -13.93
N SER A 162 29.42 -10.45 -13.63
CA SER A 162 29.78 -11.33 -12.51
C SER A 162 29.33 -10.79 -11.14
N HIS A 163 29.21 -9.46 -10.99
CA HIS A 163 28.77 -8.85 -9.74
C HIS A 163 27.28 -9.10 -9.49
N ALA A 164 26.42 -8.80 -10.48
CA ALA A 164 24.97 -9.05 -10.37
C ALA A 164 24.68 -10.54 -10.10
N TYR A 165 25.37 -11.43 -10.82
CA TYR A 165 25.26 -12.88 -10.61
C TYR A 165 25.60 -13.31 -9.18
N LYS A 166 26.74 -12.87 -8.65
CA LYS A 166 27.15 -13.22 -7.27
C LYS A 166 26.17 -12.66 -6.23
N THR A 167 25.66 -11.45 -6.43
CA THR A 167 24.69 -10.82 -5.54
C THR A 167 23.36 -11.57 -5.53
N ALA A 168 22.81 -11.90 -6.71
CA ALA A 168 21.58 -12.68 -6.84
C ALA A 168 21.69 -14.04 -6.14
N TRP A 169 22.77 -14.78 -6.40
CA TRP A 169 23.01 -16.08 -5.74
C TRP A 169 23.25 -15.96 -4.23
N LYS A 170 23.85 -14.85 -3.75
CA LYS A 170 24.02 -14.61 -2.31
C LYS A 170 22.69 -14.35 -1.62
N LEU A 171 21.79 -13.57 -2.24
CA LEU A 171 20.44 -13.33 -1.73
C LEU A 171 19.65 -14.64 -1.68
N LEU A 172 19.68 -15.41 -2.76
CA LEU A 172 18.99 -16.69 -2.84
C LEU A 172 19.46 -17.70 -1.77
N LYS A 173 20.79 -17.84 -1.58
CA LYS A 173 21.36 -18.73 -0.56
C LYS A 173 21.15 -18.25 0.89
N GLY A 174 20.91 -16.95 1.06
CA GLY A 174 20.66 -16.34 2.37
C GLY A 174 19.18 -16.27 2.76
N ALA A 175 18.28 -16.78 1.91
CA ALA A 175 16.85 -16.80 2.16
C ALA A 175 16.42 -18.07 2.90
N ASP A 176 15.40 -17.94 3.75
CA ASP A 176 14.76 -19.05 4.45
C ASP A 176 13.75 -19.79 3.56
N GLY A 177 13.32 -19.16 2.46
CA GLY A 177 12.43 -19.74 1.47
C GLY A 177 12.52 -19.04 0.12
N VAL A 178 12.24 -19.79 -0.94
CA VAL A 178 12.24 -19.28 -2.32
C VAL A 178 10.82 -19.37 -2.87
N LEU A 179 10.36 -18.29 -3.50
CA LEU A 179 9.07 -18.22 -4.17
C LEU A 179 9.28 -17.90 -5.66
N LEU A 180 8.79 -18.79 -6.51
CA LEU A 180 8.81 -18.64 -7.97
C LEU A 180 7.41 -18.22 -8.46
N PRO A 181 7.13 -16.91 -8.63
CA PRO A 181 5.88 -16.49 -9.26
C PRO A 181 5.83 -16.91 -10.73
N GLY A 182 4.60 -16.95 -11.26
CA GLY A 182 4.35 -17.15 -12.68
C GLY A 182 5.12 -16.15 -13.55
N GLY A 183 5.37 -16.53 -14.80
CA GLY A 183 6.03 -15.68 -15.77
C GLY A 183 5.53 -16.00 -17.17
N PHE A 184 5.76 -15.07 -18.10
CA PHE A 184 5.40 -15.21 -19.49
C PHE A 184 6.62 -15.06 -20.40
N GLY A 185 6.70 -15.91 -21.43
CA GLY A 185 7.80 -15.96 -22.42
C GLY A 185 9.07 -16.63 -21.89
N ASP A 186 10.05 -16.78 -22.77
CA ASP A 186 11.23 -17.65 -22.54
C ASP A 186 12.32 -17.01 -21.69
N ARG A 187 12.31 -15.67 -21.58
CA ARG A 187 13.33 -14.92 -20.83
C ARG A 187 13.27 -15.24 -19.34
N GLY A 188 14.39 -15.67 -18.76
CA GLY A 188 14.53 -15.93 -17.33
C GLY A 188 14.09 -17.33 -16.91
N VAL A 189 13.73 -18.20 -17.85
CA VAL A 189 13.28 -19.57 -17.54
C VAL A 189 14.44 -20.40 -16.99
N GLU A 190 15.62 -20.36 -17.62
CA GLU A 190 16.79 -21.10 -17.12
C GLU A 190 17.19 -20.66 -15.72
N GLY A 191 17.16 -19.34 -15.44
CA GLY A 191 17.44 -18.82 -14.12
C GLY A 191 16.46 -19.31 -13.05
N LYS A 192 15.16 -19.46 -13.38
CA LYS A 192 14.16 -20.04 -12.47
C LYS A 192 14.35 -21.55 -12.26
N ILE A 193 14.87 -22.28 -13.24
CA ILE A 193 15.18 -23.72 -13.10
C ILE A 193 16.36 -23.94 -12.15
N LEU A 194 17.33 -23.02 -12.16
CA LEU A 194 18.52 -23.08 -11.32
C LEU A 194 18.25 -22.66 -9.86
N ALA A 195 17.24 -21.83 -9.64
CA ALA A 195 16.89 -21.25 -8.35
C ALA A 195 16.23 -22.26 -7.41
#